data_AF-A0A1H8DHR0-F1
#
_entry.id   AF-A0A1H8DHR0-F1
#
_cell.length_a   1.000
_cell.length_b   1.000
_cell.length_c   1.000
_cell.angle_alpha   90.00
_cell.angle_beta   90.00
_cell.angle_gamma   90.00
#
_symmetry.space_group_name_H-M   'P 1'
#
loop_
_entity.id
_entity.type
_entity.pdbx_description
1 polymer ?
#
loop_
_entity_poly.entity_id
_entity_poly.type
_entity_poly.pdbx_seq_one_letter_code
_entity_poly.pdbx_strand_id
1 'polypeptide(L)'
;MFGVCTVLNGGWKEERVCVPDGFFRNGWNLLLPKGTCSVILSVMSYVIQGLDKAEILDSMKEEEERLCLTPFHFQIPHEFPTDEEKEWYMSLWQREKDVKQILERSGLSYPQTVTQWIHLLVRLGIFLEVRRKSADYFDLVIEPFPYPEEYLHLSGPELNWLYQQRKSFPPFSVQPWMDAK
;
A
#
# COMPACT_ATOMS: atom_id res chain seq x y z
N MET A 1 24.42 11.98 -1.04
CA MET A 1 23.26 11.40 -1.72
C MET A 1 22.77 10.26 -0.83
N PHE A 2 21.76 10.51 0.00
CA PHE A 2 21.19 9.48 0.87
C PHE A 2 20.46 8.48 -0.04
N GLY A 3 21.00 7.27 -0.18
CA GLY A 3 20.47 6.27 -1.11
C GLY A 3 19.19 5.65 -0.54
N VAL A 4 18.10 5.67 -1.32
CA VAL A 4 16.90 4.88 -1.02
C VAL A 4 17.19 3.44 -1.41
N CYS A 5 16.98 2.51 -0.48
CA CYS A 5 17.00 1.09 -0.75
C CYS A 5 15.66 0.69 -1.38
N THR A 6 15.73 0.06 -2.54
CA THR A 6 14.58 -0.40 -3.31
C THR A 6 14.76 -1.87 -3.71
N VAL A 7 13.68 -2.54 -4.12
CA VAL A 7 13.70 -3.95 -4.53
C VAL A 7 14.74 -4.19 -5.62
N LEU A 8 14.75 -3.34 -6.65
CA LEU A 8 15.62 -3.55 -7.81
C LEU A 8 17.10 -3.18 -7.57
N ASN A 9 17.41 -2.33 -6.59
CA ASN A 9 18.79 -1.88 -6.30
C ASN A 9 19.42 -2.59 -5.09
N GLY A 10 18.65 -2.83 -4.03
CA GLY A 10 19.10 -3.49 -2.81
C GLY A 10 18.98 -5.01 -2.85
N GLY A 11 18.19 -5.53 -3.79
CA GLY A 11 17.79 -6.93 -3.85
C GLY A 11 16.75 -7.27 -2.76
N TRP A 12 15.93 -8.28 -3.04
CA TRP A 12 15.02 -8.84 -2.04
C TRP A 12 15.73 -10.00 -1.34
N LYS A 13 16.05 -9.85 -0.05
CA LYS A 13 16.83 -10.84 0.72
C LYS A 13 15.98 -11.93 1.39
N GLU A 14 14.66 -11.78 1.38
CA GLU A 14 13.76 -12.74 2.00
C GLU A 14 13.33 -13.82 1.00
N GLU A 15 13.17 -15.05 1.49
CA GLU A 15 12.70 -16.19 0.69
C GLU A 15 11.23 -16.05 0.23
N ARG A 16 10.53 -14.98 0.66
CA ARG A 16 9.11 -14.72 0.37
C ARG A 16 8.88 -13.24 0.07
N VAL A 17 7.97 -12.95 -0.85
CA VAL A 17 7.51 -11.58 -1.12
C VAL A 17 6.66 -11.12 0.07
N CYS A 18 7.06 -10.05 0.73
CA CYS A 18 6.35 -9.44 1.86
C CYS A 18 6.20 -7.94 1.65
N VAL A 19 5.18 -7.33 2.26
CA VAL A 19 5.04 -5.86 2.24
C VAL A 19 6.11 -5.28 3.18
N PRO A 20 6.90 -4.28 2.76
CA PRO A 20 7.94 -3.70 3.62
C PRO A 20 7.38 -3.25 4.97
N ASP A 21 8.09 -3.56 6.05
CA ASP A 21 7.67 -3.24 7.42
C ASP A 21 7.32 -1.77 7.62
N GLY A 22 8.03 -0.88 6.91
CA GLY A 22 7.77 0.56 6.92
C GLY A 22 6.32 0.93 6.57
N PHE A 23 5.65 0.13 5.74
CA PHE A 23 4.24 0.32 5.41
C PHE A 23 3.34 0.23 6.66
N PHE A 24 3.55 -0.80 7.49
CA PHE A 24 2.78 -0.99 8.73
C PHE A 24 3.28 -0.08 9.85
N ARG A 25 4.60 0.02 10.02
CA ARG A 25 5.23 0.83 11.07
C ARG A 25 4.90 2.30 10.94
N ASN A 26 4.80 2.83 9.71
CA ASN A 26 4.42 4.22 9.49
C ASN A 26 2.89 4.41 9.45
N GLY A 27 2.10 3.32 9.46
CA GLY A 27 0.64 3.34 9.54
C GLY A 27 -0.08 3.55 8.21
N TRP A 28 0.56 3.27 7.08
CA TRP A 28 -0.08 3.39 5.75
C TRP A 28 -1.25 2.44 5.57
N ASN A 29 -1.19 1.24 6.16
CA ASN A 29 -2.29 0.26 6.15
C ASN A 29 -3.60 0.82 6.74
N LEU A 30 -3.49 1.85 7.59
CA LEU A 30 -4.63 2.50 8.23
C LEU A 30 -5.20 3.65 7.41
N LEU A 31 -4.40 4.24 6.52
CA LEU A 31 -4.70 5.49 5.81
C LEU A 31 -4.94 5.32 4.31
N LEU A 32 -4.81 4.09 3.78
CA LEU A 32 -5.00 3.76 2.37
C LEU A 32 -6.17 2.80 2.16
N PRO A 33 -6.73 2.70 0.95
CA PRO A 33 -7.90 1.87 0.70
C PRO A 33 -7.67 0.39 1.08
N LYS A 34 -8.71 -0.31 1.55
CA LYS A 34 -8.59 -1.72 1.92
C LYS A 34 -8.28 -2.53 0.67
N GLY A 35 -7.26 -3.37 0.74
CA GLY A 35 -6.72 -4.08 -0.43
C GLY A 35 -5.38 -3.53 -0.91
N THR A 36 -4.92 -2.39 -0.39
CA THR A 36 -3.61 -1.82 -0.76
C THR A 36 -2.46 -2.81 -0.55
N CYS A 37 -2.49 -3.61 0.52
CA CYS A 37 -1.47 -4.66 0.73
C CYS A 37 -1.45 -5.67 -0.42
N SER A 38 -2.62 -6.10 -0.90
CA SER A 38 -2.73 -7.04 -2.02
C SER A 38 -2.16 -6.42 -3.29
N VAL A 39 -2.49 -5.15 -3.58
CA VAL A 39 -1.92 -4.42 -4.73
C VAL A 39 -0.39 -4.36 -4.64
N ILE A 40 0.15 -4.03 -3.45
CA ILE A 40 1.60 -3.97 -3.23
C ILE A 40 2.23 -5.33 -3.51
N LEU A 41 1.71 -6.41 -2.91
CA LEU A 41 2.24 -7.77 -3.09
C LEU A 41 2.19 -8.23 -4.54
N SER A 42 1.11 -7.94 -5.26
CA SER A 42 0.98 -8.30 -6.67
C SER A 42 2.01 -7.57 -7.53
N VAL A 43 2.14 -6.24 -7.38
CA VAL A 43 3.15 -5.46 -8.11
C VAL A 43 4.56 -5.96 -7.78
N MET A 44 4.87 -6.20 -6.51
CA MET A 44 6.17 -6.73 -6.11
C MET A 44 6.49 -8.08 -6.75
N SER A 45 5.50 -8.98 -6.81
CA SER A 45 5.68 -10.29 -7.43
C SER A 45 6.07 -10.13 -8.91
N TYR A 46 5.43 -9.22 -9.64
CA TYR A 46 5.76 -8.96 -11.03
C TYR A 46 7.11 -8.24 -11.21
N VAL A 47 7.45 -7.30 -10.32
CA VAL A 47 8.77 -6.65 -10.30
C VAL A 47 9.87 -7.68 -10.13
N ILE A 48 9.69 -8.67 -9.23
CA ILE A 48 10.64 -9.75 -8.99
C ILE A 48 10.74 -10.69 -10.22
N GLN A 49 9.62 -10.91 -10.92
CA GLN A 49 9.60 -11.65 -12.18
C GLN A 49 10.28 -10.88 -13.34
N GLY A 50 10.62 -9.61 -13.14
CA GLY A 50 11.33 -8.78 -14.11
C GLY A 50 10.44 -8.11 -15.16
N LEU A 51 9.13 -8.07 -14.93
CA LEU A 51 8.18 -7.38 -15.81
C LEU A 51 8.40 -5.88 -15.76
N ASP A 52 8.19 -5.23 -16.89
CA ASP A 52 8.21 -3.77 -17.00
C ASP A 52 6.89 -3.13 -16.53
N LYS A 53 6.87 -1.80 -16.44
CA LYS A 53 5.71 -1.01 -16.00
C LYS A 53 4.46 -1.32 -16.82
N ALA A 54 4.58 -1.44 -18.14
CA ALA A 54 3.42 -1.66 -19.01
C ALA A 54 2.87 -3.08 -18.81
N GLU A 55 3.76 -4.07 -18.79
CA GLU A 55 3.42 -5.48 -18.55
C GLU A 55 2.74 -5.67 -17.17
N ILE A 56 3.24 -4.99 -16.13
CA ILE A 56 2.62 -5.01 -14.80
C ILE A 56 1.21 -4.43 -14.85
N LEU A 57 1.03 -3.25 -15.46
CA LEU A 57 -0.27 -2.60 -15.52
C LEU A 57 -1.31 -3.43 -16.27
N ASP A 58 -0.91 -4.12 -17.33
CA ASP A 58 -1.81 -4.96 -18.10
C ASP A 58 -2.12 -6.26 -17.36
N SER A 59 -1.12 -6.92 -16.76
CA SER A 59 -1.33 -8.11 -15.91
C SER A 59 -2.26 -7.81 -14.73
N MET A 60 -2.09 -6.66 -14.07
CA MET A 60 -2.93 -6.25 -12.93
C MET A 60 -4.39 -5.99 -13.32
N LYS A 61 -4.65 -5.51 -14.55
CA LYS A 61 -6.02 -5.33 -15.06
C LYS A 61 -6.66 -6.68 -15.38
N GLU A 62 -5.92 -7.57 -16.04
CA GLU A 62 -6.43 -8.91 -16.39
C GLU A 62 -6.77 -9.74 -15.15
N GLU A 63 -6.02 -9.54 -14.07
CA GLU A 63 -6.18 -10.29 -12.83
C GLU A 63 -6.99 -9.57 -11.75
N GLU A 64 -7.57 -8.38 -12.06
CA GLU A 64 -8.21 -7.50 -11.06
C GLU A 64 -9.32 -8.23 -10.27
N GLU A 65 -10.20 -8.95 -10.97
CA GLU A 65 -11.26 -9.75 -10.34
C GLU A 65 -10.70 -10.97 -9.60
N ARG A 66 -9.74 -11.68 -10.21
CA ARG A 66 -9.18 -12.93 -9.68
C ARG A 66 -8.42 -12.72 -8.37
N LEU A 67 -7.71 -11.60 -8.27
CA LEU A 67 -6.89 -11.26 -7.12
C LEU A 67 -7.63 -10.36 -6.11
N CYS A 68 -8.94 -10.13 -6.31
CA CYS A 68 -9.75 -9.24 -5.49
C CYS A 68 -9.11 -7.85 -5.33
N LEU A 69 -8.56 -7.31 -6.43
CA LEU A 69 -7.90 -6.00 -6.48
C LEU A 69 -8.87 -4.88 -6.86
N THR A 70 -10.14 -5.21 -7.07
CA THR A 70 -11.19 -4.23 -7.33
C THR A 70 -11.30 -3.26 -6.14
N PRO A 71 -11.22 -1.94 -6.36
CA PRO A 71 -11.41 -0.96 -5.31
C PRO A 71 -12.78 -1.06 -4.65
N PHE A 72 -12.86 -0.70 -3.38
CA PHE A 72 -14.15 -0.70 -2.67
C PHE A 72 -15.16 0.25 -3.34
N HIS A 73 -16.37 -0.26 -3.54
CA HIS A 73 -17.50 0.52 -4.06
C HIS A 73 -18.37 1.04 -2.92
N PHE A 74 -18.64 2.34 -2.95
CA PHE A 74 -19.47 3.03 -1.95
C PHE A 74 -20.98 2.80 -2.11
N GLN A 75 -21.40 1.97 -3.07
CA GLN A 75 -22.79 1.59 -3.26
C GLN A 75 -23.18 0.57 -2.19
N ILE A 76 -24.09 0.98 -1.29
CA ILE A 76 -24.60 0.12 -0.24
C ILE A 76 -25.51 -0.93 -0.89
N PRO A 77 -25.28 -2.23 -0.64
CA PRO A 77 -26.18 -3.29 -1.08
C PRO A 77 -27.63 -3.03 -0.67
N HIS A 78 -28.58 -3.38 -1.53
CA HIS A 78 -30.01 -3.23 -1.22
C HIS A 78 -30.44 -4.16 -0.08
N GLU A 79 -29.82 -5.34 0.01
CA GLU A 79 -30.13 -6.36 1.01
C GLU A 79 -28.83 -6.94 1.55
N PHE A 80 -28.82 -7.24 2.85
CA PHE A 80 -27.77 -7.98 3.51
C PHE A 80 -28.35 -9.32 3.98
N PRO A 81 -27.65 -10.45 3.78
CA PRO A 81 -28.15 -11.75 4.23
C PRO A 81 -28.33 -11.84 5.75
N THR A 82 -27.52 -11.10 6.51
CA THR A 82 -27.55 -11.06 7.97
C THR A 82 -27.29 -9.65 8.54
N ASP A 83 -27.72 -9.41 9.78
CA ASP A 83 -27.39 -8.18 10.51
C ASP A 83 -25.88 -8.06 10.78
N GLU A 84 -25.19 -9.18 11.03
CA GLU A 84 -23.73 -9.21 11.24
C GLU A 84 -22.96 -8.75 9.98
N GLU A 85 -23.35 -9.23 8.79
CA GLU A 85 -22.76 -8.79 7.53
C GLU A 85 -23.04 -7.32 7.25
N LYS A 86 -24.24 -6.84 7.61
CA LYS A 86 -24.59 -5.43 7.50
C LYS A 86 -23.71 -4.58 8.41
N GLU A 87 -23.55 -4.94 9.67
CA GLU A 87 -22.68 -4.22 10.61
C GLU A 87 -21.23 -4.21 10.13
N TRP A 88 -20.72 -5.36 9.69
CA TRP A 88 -19.38 -5.47 9.12
C TRP A 88 -19.22 -4.57 7.90
N TYR A 89 -20.15 -4.62 6.93
CA TYR A 89 -20.10 -3.79 5.73
C TYR A 89 -20.17 -2.30 6.09
N MET A 90 -21.04 -1.90 7.01
CA MET A 90 -21.16 -0.49 7.43
C MET A 90 -19.89 0.01 8.12
N SER A 91 -19.23 -0.84 8.92
CA SER A 91 -17.93 -0.52 9.53
C SER A 91 -16.85 -0.30 8.47
N LEU A 92 -16.81 -1.16 7.44
CA LEU A 92 -15.90 -1.04 6.32
C LEU A 92 -16.19 0.21 5.49
N TRP A 93 -17.46 0.45 5.17
CA TRP A 93 -17.90 1.61 4.41
C TRP A 93 -17.49 2.92 5.09
N GLN A 94 -17.68 3.01 6.42
CA GLN A 94 -17.27 4.18 7.18
C GLN A 94 -15.75 4.37 7.14
N ARG A 95 -14.98 3.29 7.31
CA ARG A 95 -13.51 3.31 7.20
C ARG A 95 -13.03 3.78 5.83
N GLU A 96 -13.60 3.26 4.75
CA GLU A 96 -13.23 3.68 3.39
C GLU A 96 -13.64 5.14 3.11
N LYS A 97 -14.74 5.60 3.70
CA LYS A 97 -15.17 6.99 3.60
C LYS A 97 -14.17 7.93 4.29
N ASP A 98 -13.67 7.55 5.46
CA ASP A 98 -12.67 8.34 6.19
C ASP A 98 -11.35 8.40 5.39
N VAL A 99 -10.90 7.25 4.86
CA VAL A 99 -9.73 7.20 3.95
C VAL A 99 -9.93 8.10 2.74
N LYS A 100 -11.10 8.01 2.08
CA LYS A 100 -11.43 8.88 0.93
C LYS A 100 -11.34 10.36 1.28
N GLN A 101 -11.90 10.77 2.42
CA GLN A 101 -11.83 12.17 2.87
C GLN A 101 -10.39 12.64 3.11
N ILE A 102 -9.56 11.81 3.72
CA ILE A 102 -8.14 12.11 3.95
C ILE A 102 -7.41 12.29 2.61
N LEU A 103 -7.62 11.38 1.66
CA LEU A 103 -7.02 11.47 0.32
C LEU A 103 -7.46 12.76 -0.40
N GLU A 104 -8.77 13.04 -0.45
CA GLU A 104 -9.33 14.20 -1.14
C GLU A 104 -8.83 15.52 -0.54
N ARG A 105 -8.77 15.63 0.79
CA ARG A 105 -8.19 16.79 1.50
C ARG A 105 -6.70 16.99 1.21
N SER A 106 -6.02 15.91 0.84
CA SER A 106 -4.59 15.91 0.47
C SER A 106 -4.36 16.16 -1.04
N GLY A 107 -5.41 16.45 -1.81
CA GLY A 107 -5.31 16.64 -3.27
C GLY A 107 -5.06 15.34 -4.04
N LEU A 108 -5.47 14.21 -3.46
CA LEU A 108 -5.43 12.87 -4.05
C LEU A 108 -6.85 12.38 -4.31
N SER A 109 -7.01 11.45 -5.25
CA SER A 109 -8.30 10.82 -5.54
C SER A 109 -8.34 9.42 -4.97
N TYR A 110 -9.49 9.03 -4.42
CA TYR A 110 -9.72 7.63 -4.07
C TYR A 110 -9.79 6.78 -5.36
N PRO A 111 -9.00 5.70 -5.46
CA PRO A 111 -8.86 4.95 -6.72
C PRO A 111 -10.16 4.23 -7.08
N GLN A 112 -10.53 4.29 -8.36
CA GLN A 112 -11.67 3.57 -8.93
C GLN A 112 -11.25 2.40 -9.83
N THR A 113 -9.96 2.30 -10.13
CA THR A 113 -9.37 1.17 -10.88
C THR A 113 -8.01 0.80 -10.28
N VAL A 114 -7.55 -0.43 -10.53
CA VAL A 114 -6.21 -0.86 -10.12
C VAL A 114 -5.09 0.05 -10.64
N THR A 115 -5.22 0.57 -11.87
CA THR A 115 -4.25 1.53 -12.44
C THR A 115 -4.21 2.84 -11.65
N GLN A 116 -5.38 3.38 -11.28
CA GLN A 116 -5.44 4.58 -10.43
C GLN A 116 -4.85 4.32 -9.04
N TRP A 117 -4.99 3.10 -8.53
CA TRP A 117 -4.42 2.69 -7.26
C TRP A 117 -2.89 2.63 -7.30
N ILE A 118 -2.33 2.06 -8.36
CA ILE A 118 -0.87 2.04 -8.56
C ILE A 118 -0.34 3.47 -8.70
N HIS A 119 -1.03 4.32 -9.48
CA HIS A 119 -0.66 5.74 -9.58
C HIS A 119 -0.74 6.48 -8.23
N LEU A 120 -1.73 6.17 -7.38
CA LEU A 120 -1.79 6.70 -6.02
C LEU A 120 -0.54 6.29 -5.23
N LEU A 121 -0.15 5.01 -5.27
CA LEU A 121 1.03 4.51 -4.56
C LEU A 121 2.34 5.12 -5.07
N VAL A 122 2.43 5.45 -6.37
CA VAL A 122 3.56 6.22 -6.92
C VAL A 122 3.58 7.65 -6.36
N ARG A 123 2.42 8.33 -6.32
CA ARG A 123 2.33 9.71 -5.78
C ARG A 123 2.66 9.79 -4.28
N LEU A 124 2.45 8.71 -3.54
CA LEU A 124 2.76 8.62 -2.11
C LEU A 124 4.22 8.21 -1.84
N GLY A 125 5.04 8.05 -2.89
CA GLY A 125 6.43 7.63 -2.76
C GLY A 125 6.61 6.19 -2.28
N ILE A 126 5.54 5.36 -2.31
CA ILE A 126 5.62 3.94 -1.97
C ILE A 126 6.23 3.17 -3.13
N PHE A 127 5.74 3.43 -4.35
CA PHE A 127 6.39 3.00 -5.59
C PHE A 127 7.16 4.14 -6.23
N LEU A 128 8.25 3.80 -6.90
CA LEU A 128 9.04 4.68 -7.74
C LEU A 128 8.94 4.20 -9.19
N GLU A 129 8.96 5.15 -10.11
CA GLU A 129 9.12 4.86 -11.53
C GLU A 129 10.60 5.03 -11.88
N VAL A 130 11.24 3.94 -12.31
CA VAL A 130 12.66 3.92 -12.63
C VAL A 130 12.87 3.47 -14.06
N ARG A 131 13.69 4.22 -14.82
CA ARG A 131 14.03 3.85 -16.19
C ARG A 131 15.30 3.00 -16.20
N ARG A 132 15.23 1.81 -16.76
CA ARG A 132 16.38 0.92 -16.97
C ARG A 132 16.50 0.55 -18.44
N LYS A 133 17.65 0.86 -19.04
CA LYS A 133 17.89 0.71 -20.49
C LYS A 133 16.81 1.45 -21.29
N SER A 134 15.90 0.72 -21.93
CA SER A 134 14.84 1.23 -22.82
C SER A 134 13.42 1.08 -22.26
N ALA A 135 13.25 0.60 -21.02
CA ALA A 135 11.94 0.37 -20.42
C ALA A 135 11.82 1.07 -19.05
N ASP A 136 10.58 1.42 -18.69
CA ASP A 136 10.23 1.95 -17.39
C ASP A 136 9.76 0.80 -16.49
N TYR A 137 10.19 0.80 -15.24
CA TYR A 137 9.87 -0.21 -14.24
C TYR A 137 9.24 0.45 -13.03
N PHE A 138 8.40 -0.30 -12.32
CA PHE A 138 8.10 0.01 -10.94
C PHE A 138 9.18 -0.54 -10.03
N ASP A 139 9.48 0.21 -8.98
CA ASP A 139 10.36 -0.21 -7.90
C ASP A 139 9.73 0.15 -6.56
N LEU A 140 9.83 -0.71 -5.57
CA LEU A 140 9.22 -0.45 -4.26
C LEU A 140 10.28 0.10 -3.30
N VAL A 141 9.91 1.15 -2.56
CA VAL A 141 10.73 1.67 -1.48
C VAL A 141 10.76 0.69 -0.31
N ILE A 142 11.95 0.30 0.13
CA ILE A 142 12.16 -0.56 1.29
C ILE A 142 12.56 0.30 2.50
N GLU A 143 13.61 1.10 2.34
CA GLU A 143 14.10 1.98 3.40
C GLU A 143 14.87 3.19 2.84
N PRO A 144 14.66 4.42 3.37
CA PRO A 144 13.61 4.79 4.32
C PRO A 144 12.22 4.74 3.68
N PHE A 145 11.25 4.13 4.38
CA PHE A 145 9.86 4.10 3.91
C PHE A 145 9.19 5.45 4.17
N PRO A 146 8.40 6.00 3.22
CA PRO A 146 7.77 7.31 3.36
C PRO A 146 6.87 7.41 4.60
N TYR A 147 6.77 8.59 5.19
CA TYR A 147 5.84 8.85 6.29
C TYR A 147 4.54 9.45 5.74
N PRO A 148 3.35 8.97 6.16
CA PRO A 148 2.06 9.53 5.74
C PRO A 148 1.95 11.05 5.84
N GLU A 149 2.45 11.66 6.92
CA GLU A 149 2.41 13.10 7.16
C GLU A 149 3.22 13.95 6.16
N GLU A 150 4.08 13.31 5.35
CA GLU A 150 4.81 13.99 4.27
C GLU A 150 3.94 14.15 3.00
N TYR A 151 2.89 13.32 2.86
CA TYR A 151 2.06 13.24 1.65
C TYR A 151 0.57 13.50 1.90
N LEU A 152 0.11 13.30 3.14
CA LEU A 152 -1.28 13.42 3.55
C LEU A 152 -1.47 14.59 4.51
N HIS A 153 -2.49 15.40 4.23
CA HIS A 153 -2.97 16.43 5.14
C HIS A 153 -3.87 15.81 6.21
N LEU A 154 -3.26 15.43 7.34
CA LEU A 154 -3.94 14.92 8.52
C LEU A 154 -4.35 16.06 9.46
N SER A 155 -5.54 16.00 10.02
CA SER A 155 -5.98 16.87 11.12
C SER A 155 -5.22 16.54 12.41
N GLY A 156 -5.23 17.45 13.38
CA GLY A 156 -4.58 17.24 14.68
C GLY A 156 -5.00 15.93 15.39
N PRO A 157 -6.31 15.61 15.47
CA PRO A 157 -6.77 14.35 16.03
C PRO A 157 -6.28 13.10 15.28
N GLU A 158 -6.35 13.11 13.94
CA GLU A 158 -5.90 11.98 13.10
C GLU A 158 -4.39 11.75 13.23
N LEU A 159 -3.60 12.84 13.27
CA LEU A 159 -2.16 12.77 13.44
C LEU A 159 -1.78 12.22 14.82
N ASN A 160 -2.44 12.69 15.89
CA ASN A 160 -2.22 12.15 17.23
C ASN A 160 -2.61 10.66 17.29
N TRP A 161 -3.75 10.28 16.72
CA TRP A 161 -4.16 8.89 16.63
C TRP A 161 -3.11 8.04 15.91
N LEU A 162 -2.61 8.47 14.76
CA LEU A 162 -1.55 7.79 14.01
C LEU A 162 -0.29 7.60 14.88
N TYR A 163 0.15 8.63 15.60
CA TYR A 163 1.29 8.51 16.51
C TYR A 163 1.07 7.49 17.63
N GLN A 164 -0.14 7.38 18.18
CA GLN A 164 -0.45 6.33 19.17
C GLN A 164 -0.39 4.93 18.54
N GLN A 165 -0.90 4.77 17.31
CA GLN A 165 -0.81 3.49 16.60
C GLN A 165 0.65 3.08 16.36
N ARG A 166 1.51 4.00 15.93
CA ARG A 166 2.94 3.70 15.74
C ARG A 166 3.65 3.27 17.02
N LYS A 167 3.30 3.86 18.17
CA LYS A 167 3.85 3.46 19.48
C LYS A 167 3.43 2.06 19.90
N SER A 168 2.28 1.60 19.42
CA SER A 168 1.77 0.25 19.71
C SER A 168 2.44 -0.84 18.86
N PHE A 169 3.06 -0.46 17.74
CA PHE A 169 3.95 -1.35 16.99
C PHE A 169 5.34 -1.31 17.62
N PRO A 170 5.78 -2.36 18.35
CA PRO A 170 7.14 -2.39 18.85
C PRO A 170 8.11 -2.33 17.64
N PRO A 171 9.29 -1.70 17.80
CA PRO A 171 10.34 -1.93 16.83
C PRO A 171 10.57 -3.45 16.79
N PHE A 172 10.50 -4.07 15.61
CA PHE A 172 10.99 -5.43 15.47
C PHE A 172 12.44 -5.41 15.95
N SER A 173 12.66 -5.92 17.16
CA SER A 173 13.99 -6.32 17.58
C SER A 173 14.39 -7.36 16.55
N VAL A 174 15.38 -7.01 15.70
CA VAL A 174 16.13 -8.00 14.95
C VAL A 174 16.51 -9.05 15.99
N GLN A 175 15.85 -10.21 15.96
CA GLN A 175 16.16 -11.23 16.96
C GLN A 175 17.63 -11.62 16.73
N PRO A 176 18.48 -11.60 17.76
CA PRO A 176 19.90 -11.90 17.63
C PRO A 176 20.13 -13.42 17.50
N TRP A 177 19.52 -14.08 16.52
CA TRP A 177 19.78 -15.49 16.21
C TRP A 177 20.66 -15.71 14.98
N MET A 178 21.19 -14.64 14.36
CA MET A 178 22.26 -14.74 13.36
C MET A 178 23.67 -14.61 13.95
N ASP A 179 23.84 -14.82 15.25
CA ASP A 179 25.13 -15.11 15.89
C ASP A 179 25.10 -16.50 16.53
N ALA A 180 24.96 -17.53 15.69
CA ALA A 180 25.19 -18.91 16.10
C ALA A 180 26.04 -19.62 15.03
N LYS A 181 27.37 -19.46 15.20
CA LYS A 181 28.50 -20.29 14.77
C LYS A 181 28.51 -20.93 13.39
#